data_AF-A0AAN5MCZ0-F1
#
_entry.id   AF-A0AAN5MCZ0-F1
#
_cell.length_a   1.000
_cell.length_b   1.000
_cell.length_c   1.000
_cell.angle_alpha   90.00
_cell.angle_beta   90.00
_cell.angle_gamma   90.00
#
_symmetry.space_group_name_H-M   'P 1'
#
loop_
_entity.id
_entity.type
_entity.pdbx_description
1 polymer ?
#
loop_
_entity_poly.entity_id
_entity_poly.type
_entity_poly.pdbx_seq_one_letter_code
_entity_poly.pdbx_strand_id
1 'polypeptide(L)'
;MDPNDRLINFKMVAYLTGLSRSTIWKLENNGDFPERITLSKRSIRWIESEVMQWVSVRMRIPIEQDDSIHKARAKRMEKLEQQRAL
;
A
#
# COMPACT_ATOMS: atom_id res chain seq x y z
N MET A 1 -22.93 -6.97 -1.19
CA MET A 1 -22.29 -7.36 0.09
C MET A 1 -22.70 -8.78 0.38
N ASP A 2 -21.74 -9.70 0.48
CA ASP A 2 -22.02 -11.07 0.93
C ASP A 2 -22.34 -11.00 2.44
N PRO A 3 -23.46 -11.56 2.94
CA PRO A 3 -23.75 -11.61 4.37
C PRO A 3 -22.68 -12.32 5.21
N ASN A 4 -21.84 -13.14 4.57
CA ASN A 4 -20.75 -13.87 5.21
C ASN A 4 -19.40 -13.15 5.08
N ASP A 5 -19.36 -11.95 4.50
CA ASP A 5 -18.10 -11.23 4.33
C ASP A 5 -17.52 -10.81 5.68
N ARG A 6 -16.24 -11.12 5.86
CA ARG A 6 -15.55 -10.84 7.11
C ARG A 6 -14.90 -9.48 7.06
N LEU A 7 -14.97 -8.78 8.20
CA LEU A 7 -14.28 -7.53 8.40
C LEU A 7 -12.88 -7.77 8.94
N ILE A 8 -11.87 -7.44 8.13
CA ILE A 8 -10.47 -7.65 8.47
C ILE A 8 -9.80 -6.37 8.97
N ASN A 9 -8.88 -6.51 9.91
CA ASN A 9 -8.10 -5.39 10.44
C ASN A 9 -6.85 -5.15 9.58
N PHE A 10 -6.15 -4.06 9.87
CA PHE A 10 -4.92 -3.72 9.16
C PHE A 10 -3.86 -4.83 9.16
N LYS A 11 -3.69 -5.57 10.27
CA LYS A 11 -2.66 -6.62 10.35
C LYS A 11 -2.93 -7.71 9.31
N MET A 12 -4.19 -8.08 9.13
CA MET A 12 -4.60 -9.04 8.12
C MET A 12 -4.45 -8.48 6.70
N VAL A 13 -4.85 -7.23 6.47
CA VAL A 13 -4.64 -6.57 5.17
C VAL A 13 -3.16 -6.54 4.80
N ALA A 14 -2.29 -6.17 5.74
CA ALA A 14 -0.84 -6.15 5.53
C ALA A 14 -0.29 -7.57 5.29
N TYR A 15 -0.82 -8.59 5.96
CA TYR A 15 -0.45 -9.98 5.72
C TYR A 15 -0.84 -10.44 4.31
N LEU A 16 -2.06 -10.12 3.86
CA LEU A 16 -2.56 -10.50 2.53
C LEU A 16 -1.85 -9.76 1.38
N THR A 17 -1.50 -8.49 1.59
CA THR A 17 -0.97 -7.64 0.52
C THR A 17 0.55 -7.48 0.54
N GLY A 18 1.20 -7.77 1.67
CA GLY A 18 2.62 -7.45 1.90
C GLY A 18 2.93 -5.95 1.98
N LEU A 19 1.90 -5.10 1.98
CA LEU A 19 2.07 -3.64 1.90
C LEU A 19 2.18 -2.98 3.27
N SER A 20 2.97 -1.91 3.31
CA SER A 20 3.07 -1.04 4.47
C SER A 20 1.79 -0.20 4.66
N ARG A 21 1.58 0.30 5.88
CA ARG A 21 0.42 1.14 6.19
C ARG A 21 0.36 2.43 5.37
N SER A 22 1.51 3.07 5.16
CA SER A 22 1.57 4.29 4.36
C SER A 22 1.29 4.01 2.89
N THR A 23 1.70 2.85 2.36
CA THR A 23 1.37 2.44 0.99
C THR A 23 -0.14 2.20 0.85
N ILE A 24 -0.74 1.47 1.77
CA ILE A 24 -2.19 1.22 1.76
C ILE A 24 -2.96 2.54 1.80
N TRP A 25 -2.61 3.48 2.70
CA TRP A 25 -3.27 4.78 2.75
C TRP A 25 -3.11 5.61 1.48
N LYS A 26 -1.93 5.56 0.82
CA LYS A 26 -1.74 6.23 -0.47
C LYS A 26 -2.65 5.63 -1.54
N LEU A 27 -2.73 4.30 -1.61
CA LEU A 27 -3.59 3.63 -2.58
C LEU A 27 -5.07 3.90 -2.30
N GLU A 28 -5.50 3.87 -1.03
CA GLU A 28 -6.85 4.27 -0.63
C GLU A 28 -7.17 5.70 -1.08
N ASN A 29 -6.27 6.66 -0.81
CA ASN A 29 -6.45 8.05 -1.19
C ASN A 29 -6.48 8.27 -2.71
N ASN A 30 -5.80 7.40 -3.46
CA ASN A 30 -5.81 7.43 -4.92
C ASN A 30 -7.03 6.68 -5.53
N GLY A 31 -7.86 6.03 -4.71
CA GLY A 31 -8.95 5.17 -5.18
C GLY A 31 -8.49 3.83 -5.77
N ASP A 32 -7.21 3.49 -5.58
CA ASP A 32 -6.56 2.29 -6.10
C ASP A 32 -6.65 1.10 -5.14
N PHE A 33 -7.29 1.23 -3.98
CA PHE A 33 -7.43 0.20 -2.96
C PHE A 33 -8.86 0.22 -2.38
N PRO A 34 -9.39 -0.94 -1.90
CA PRO A 34 -10.70 -0.99 -1.26
C PRO A 34 -10.87 0.02 -0.13
N GLU A 35 -12.05 0.63 -0.06
CA GLU A 35 -12.36 1.63 0.96
C GLU A 35 -12.53 0.98 2.34
N ARG A 36 -11.97 1.62 3.37
CA ARG A 36 -12.15 1.17 4.75
C ARG A 36 -13.52 1.56 5.31
N ILE A 37 -14.08 0.66 6.10
CA ILE A 37 -15.28 0.88 6.90
C ILE A 37 -14.86 1.37 8.29
N THR A 38 -15.42 2.50 8.72
CA THR A 38 -15.23 3.02 10.08
C THR A 38 -16.31 2.44 10.99
N LEU A 39 -15.94 1.53 11.89
CA LEU A 39 -16.85 0.96 12.89
C LEU A 39 -16.95 1.83 14.15
N SER A 40 -15.87 2.54 14.49
CA SER A 40 -15.84 3.48 15.61
C SER A 40 -14.68 4.46 15.45
N LYS A 41 -14.59 5.47 16.34
CA LYS A 41 -13.49 6.45 16.35
C LYS A 41 -12.09 5.84 16.37
N ARG A 42 -11.93 4.60 16.85
CA ARG A 42 -10.64 3.90 16.95
C ARG A 42 -10.60 2.58 16.17
N SER A 43 -11.63 2.26 15.40
CA SER A 43 -11.74 0.98 14.72
C SER A 43 -12.15 1.16 13.26
N ILE A 44 -11.20 0.83 12.38
CA ILE A 44 -11.40 0.73 10.93
C ILE A 44 -11.23 -0.73 10.49
N ARG A 45 -11.95 -1.13 9.46
CA ARG A 45 -11.91 -2.47 8.87
C ARG A 45 -11.99 -2.39 7.35
N TRP A 46 -11.61 -3.47 6.69
CA TRP A 46 -11.85 -3.68 5.26
C TRP A 46 -12.70 -4.93 5.07
N ILE A 47 -13.40 -5.01 3.94
CA ILE A 47 -14.09 -6.23 3.53
C ILE A 47 -13.05 -7.20 2.98
N GLU A 48 -13.02 -8.43 3.50
CA GLU A 48 -12.04 -9.44 3.10
C GLU A 48 -12.12 -9.76 1.61
N SER A 49 -13.33 -9.97 1.07
CA SER A 49 -13.53 -10.27 -0.34
C SER A 49 -12.99 -9.18 -1.27
N GLU A 50 -13.20 -7.90 -0.96
CA GLU A 50 -12.72 -6.78 -1.76
C GLU A 50 -11.19 -6.71 -1.77
N VAL A 51 -10.55 -6.92 -0.62
CA VAL A 51 -9.09 -6.96 -0.51
C VAL A 51 -8.53 -8.16 -1.29
N MET A 52 -9.15 -9.33 -1.18
CA MET A 52 -8.74 -10.52 -1.93
C MET A 52 -8.93 -10.34 -3.44
N GLN A 53 -10.03 -9.73 -3.86
CA GLN A 53 -10.29 -9.40 -5.25
C GLN A 53 -9.22 -8.45 -5.78
N TRP A 54 -8.91 -7.40 -5.03
CA TRP A 54 -7.83 -6.46 -5.36
C TRP A 54 -6.48 -7.15 -5.53
N VAL A 55 -6.11 -8.05 -4.60
CA VAL A 55 -4.88 -8.86 -4.70
C VAL A 55 -4.87 -9.69 -5.98
N SER A 56 -5.99 -10.36 -6.30
CA SER A 56 -6.11 -11.22 -7.49
C SER A 56 -5.96 -10.46 -8.81
N VAL A 57 -6.36 -9.18 -8.84
CA VAL A 57 -6.20 -8.29 -10.00
C VAL A 57 -4.75 -7.87 -10.11
N ARG A 58 -4.13 -7.44 -9.00
CA ARG A 58 -2.72 -7.00 -8.98
C ARG A 58 -1.74 -8.12 -9.29
N MET A 59 -2.02 -9.36 -8.89
CA MET A 59 -1.18 -10.52 -9.26
C MET A 59 -1.12 -10.75 -10.78
N ARG A 60 -2.14 -10.31 -11.52
CA ARG A 60 -2.22 -10.49 -12.99
C ARG A 60 -1.69 -9.29 -13.77
N ILE A 61 -1.54 -8.13 -13.14
CA ILE A 61 -1.11 -6.89 -13.79
C ILE A 61 0.29 -6.55 -13.28
N PRO A 62 1.34 -6.72 -14.11
CA PRO A 62 2.66 -6.22 -13.77
C PRO A 62 2.59 -4.70 -13.51
N ILE A 63 2.98 -4.29 -12.31
CA ILE A 63 3.09 -2.88 -11.97
C ILE A 63 4.47 -2.42 -12.44
N GLU A 64 4.53 -1.34 -13.22
CA GLU A 64 5.80 -0.69 -13.49
C GLU A 64 6.43 -0.27 -12.15
N GLN A 65 7.67 -0.71 -11.93
CA GLN A 65 8.40 -0.37 -10.72
C GLN A 65 8.75 1.12 -10.75
N ASP A 66 8.10 1.93 -9.91
CA ASP A 66 8.48 3.32 -9.70
C ASP A 66 9.79 3.39 -8.90
N ASP A 67 10.91 3.41 -9.62
CA ASP A 67 12.25 3.47 -9.06
C ASP A 67 12.72 4.90 -8.71
N SER A 68 11.82 5.89 -8.77
CA SER A 68 12.14 7.30 -8.51
C SER A 68 12.79 7.52 -7.15
N ILE A 69 12.38 6.76 -6.12
CA ILE A 69 12.93 6.85 -4.76
C ILE A 69 14.38 6.38 -4.70
N HIS A 70 14.73 5.23 -5.31
CA HIS A 70 16.13 4.75 -5.30
C HIS A 70 17.02 5.69 -6.12
N LYS A 71 16.53 6.18 -7.27
CA LYS A 71 17.23 7.20 -8.07
C LYS A 71 17.46 8.50 -7.30
N ALA A 72 16.46 8.98 -6.57
CA ALA A 72 16.59 10.19 -5.75
C ALA A 72 17.61 10.02 -4.61
N ARG A 73 17.62 8.85 -3.96
CA ARG A 73 18.60 8.51 -2.92
C ARG A 73 20.02 8.43 -3.48
N ALA A 74 20.21 7.75 -4.62
CA ALA A 74 21.49 7.66 -5.31
C ALA A 74 22.05 9.04 -5.68
N LYS A 75 21.24 9.89 -6.32
CA LYS A 75 21.62 11.26 -6.67
C LYS A 75 22.02 12.11 -5.46
N ARG A 76 21.37 11.89 -4.31
CA ARG A 76 21.69 12.59 -3.06
C ARG A 76 23.03 12.14 -2.49
N MET A 77 23.37 10.85 -2.61
CA MET A 77 24.66 10.28 -2.20
C MET A 77 25.80 10.78 -3.08
N GLU A 78 25.62 10.79 -4.41
CA GLU A 78 26.60 11.37 -5.35
C GLU A 78 26.90 12.84 -5.02
N LYS A 79 25.84 13.63 -4.75
CA LYS A 79 26.01 15.03 -4.36
C LYS A 79 26.78 15.18 -3.04
N LEU A 80 26.52 14.32 -2.05
CA LEU A 80 27.23 14.32 -0.77
C LEU A 80 28.70 13.93 -0.93
N GLU A 81 29.01 12.98 -1.81
CA GLU A 81 30.38 12.56 -2.12
C GLU A 81 31.16 13.66 -2.84
N GLN A 82 30.55 14.28 -3.87
CA GLN A 82 31.13 15.44 -4.57
C GLN A 82 31.41 16.61 -3.63
N GLN A 83 30.56 16.84 -2.63
CA GLN A 83 30.73 17.92 -1.66
C GLN A 83 31.80 17.61 -0.59
N ARG A 84 32.09 16.33 -0.33
CA ARG A 84 33.17 15.90 0.59
C ARG A 84 34.55 15.84 -0.06
N ALA A 85 34.58 15.76 -1.39
CA ALA A 85 35.81 15.71 -2.19
C ALA A 85 36.36 17.09 -2.61
N LEU A 86 35.67 18.16 -2.19
CA LEU A 86 36.06 19.58 -2.33
C LEU A 86 36.56 20.11 -0.98
#